data_AF-A0A2N1TDD6-F1
#
_entry.id   AF-A0A2N1TDD6-F1
#
_cell.length_a   1.000
_cell.length_b   1.000
_cell.length_c   1.000
_cell.angle_alpha   90.00
_cell.angle_beta   90.00
_cell.angle_gamma   90.00
#
_symmetry.space_group_name_H-M   'P 1'
#
loop_
_entity.id
_entity.type
_entity.pdbx_description
1 polymer ?
#
loop_
_entity_poly.entity_id
_entity_poly.type
_entity_poly.pdbx_seq_one_letter_code
_entity_poly.pdbx_strand_id
1 'polypeptide(L)'
;MKKISEHIDLLIQDMKKRKQKPEYVIMGRNLCTEWLIEMSREGLIELNDVKKYKFNHRGVPVIVCESEILEVAPNAKYLMEG
;
A
#
# COMPACT_ATOMS: atom_id res chain seq x y z
N MET A 1 13.16 0.74 14.12
CA MET A 1 12.41 0.04 13.06
C MET A 1 12.35 0.97 11.87
N LYS A 2 12.64 0.49 10.65
CA LYS A 2 12.39 1.27 9.43
C LYS A 2 10.88 1.45 9.28
N LYS A 3 10.44 2.61 8.80
CA LYS A 3 9.01 2.91 8.62
C LYS A 3 8.42 2.03 7.52
N ILE A 4 7.15 1.65 7.64
CA ILE A 4 6.47 0.83 6.61
C ILE A 4 6.39 1.63 5.31
N SER A 5 6.18 2.95 5.39
CA SER A 5 6.18 3.84 4.22
C SER A 5 7.52 3.84 3.48
N GLU A 6 8.65 3.85 4.20
CA GLU A 6 9.98 3.78 3.58
C GLU A 6 10.20 2.44 2.88
N HIS A 7 9.64 1.35 3.41
CA HIS A 7 9.73 0.05 2.77
C HIS A 7 8.92 0.01 1.46
N ILE A 8 7.69 0.56 1.48
CA ILE A 8 6.86 0.69 0.28
C ILE A 8 7.58 1.54 -0.78
N ASP A 9 8.20 2.65 -0.37
CA ASP A 9 8.99 3.50 -1.27
C ASP A 9 10.12 2.74 -1.96
N LEU A 10 10.86 1.90 -1.22
CA LEU A 10 11.94 1.08 -1.78
C LEU A 10 11.39 0.08 -2.82
N LEU A 11 10.29 -0.59 -2.51
CA LEU A 11 9.64 -1.53 -3.45
C LEU A 11 9.17 -0.81 -4.72
N ILE A 12 8.57 0.38 -4.58
CA ILE A 12 8.17 1.24 -5.71
C ILE A 12 9.40 1.62 -6.55
N GLN A 13 10.51 2.02 -5.92
CA GLN A 13 11.73 2.38 -6.62
C GLN A 13 12.32 1.20 -7.39
N ASP A 14 12.34 0.02 -6.78
CA ASP A 14 12.86 -1.19 -7.42
C ASP A 14 12.03 -1.62 -8.62
N MET A 15 10.71 -1.47 -8.56
CA MET A 15 9.84 -1.65 -9.73
C MET A 15 10.15 -0.65 -10.85
N LYS A 16 10.32 0.63 -10.51
CA LYS A 16 10.69 1.67 -11.49
C LYS A 16 12.03 1.39 -12.16
N LYS A 17 13.04 0.91 -11.41
CA LYS A 17 14.33 0.47 -11.96
C LYS A 17 14.16 -0.66 -12.98
N ARG A 18 13.20 -1.55 -12.76
CA ARG A 18 12.84 -2.65 -13.67
C ARG A 18 11.93 -2.22 -14.83
N LYS A 19 11.66 -0.91 -14.99
CA LYS A 19 10.72 -0.33 -15.97
C LYS A 19 9.29 -0.87 -15.84
N GLN A 20 8.90 -1.29 -14.64
CA GLN A 20 7.55 -1.74 -14.33
C GLN A 20 6.78 -0.63 -13.60
N LYS A 21 5.49 -0.49 -13.91
CA LYS A 21 4.63 0.51 -13.27
C LYS A 21 4.10 -0.05 -11.95
N PRO A 22 4.31 0.63 -10.80
CA PRO A 22 3.73 0.23 -9.52
C PRO A 22 2.24 0.58 -9.53
N GLU A 23 1.38 -0.41 -9.75
CA GLU A 23 -0.06 -0.18 -9.88
C GLU A 23 -0.80 -0.37 -8.56
N TYR A 24 -0.34 -1.28 -7.71
CA TYR A 24 -0.94 -1.54 -6.41
C TYR A 24 0.12 -1.86 -5.35
N VAL A 25 -0.13 -1.45 -4.11
CA VAL A 25 0.52 -2.00 -2.93
C VAL A 25 -0.43 -3.01 -2.31
N ILE A 26 0.01 -4.24 -2.10
CA ILE A 26 -0.77 -5.30 -1.47
C ILE A 26 -0.18 -5.52 -0.09
N MET A 27 -1.01 -5.43 0.95
CA MET A 27 -0.54 -5.64 2.32
C MET A 27 -1.56 -6.39 3.18
N GLY A 28 -1.06 -7.11 4.18
CA GLY A 28 -1.90 -7.77 5.19
C GLY A 28 -2.63 -6.77 6.09
N ARG A 29 -3.64 -7.27 6.81
CA ARG A 29 -4.50 -6.43 7.67
C ARG A 29 -3.73 -5.80 8.82
N ASN A 30 -2.82 -6.52 9.47
CA ASN A 30 -2.06 -5.97 10.60
C ASN A 30 -1.06 -4.93 10.10
N LEU A 31 -0.34 -5.23 9.02
CA LEU A 31 0.57 -4.29 8.34
C LEU A 31 -0.14 -3.03 7.88
N CYS A 32 -1.36 -3.15 7.34
CA CYS A 32 -2.18 -1.99 6.97
C CYS A 32 -2.52 -1.13 8.19
N THR A 33 -2.88 -1.75 9.31
CA THR A 33 -3.19 -1.03 10.55
C THR A 33 -1.97 -0.24 11.05
N GLU A 34 -0.80 -0.88 11.10
CA GLU A 34 0.44 -0.21 11.49
C GLU A 34 0.82 0.93 10.54
N TRP A 35 0.68 0.70 9.24
CA TRP A 35 0.92 1.70 8.20
C TRP A 35 -0.04 2.89 8.32
N LEU A 36 -1.33 2.66 8.60
CA LEU A 36 -2.30 3.73 8.81
C LEU A 36 -2.00 4.57 10.06
N ILE A 37 -1.56 3.93 11.15
CA ILE A 37 -1.12 4.63 12.37
C ILE A 37 0.09 5.51 12.05
N GLU A 38 1.05 5.00 11.28
CA GLU A 38 2.23 5.75 10.83
C GLU A 38 1.83 6.97 9.99
N MET A 39 1.01 6.77 8.95
CA MET A 39 0.56 7.84 8.05
C MET A 39 -0.29 8.89 8.75
N SER A 40 -1.12 8.48 9.73
CA SER A 40 -1.92 9.39 10.55
C SER A 40 -1.03 10.28 11.44
N ARG A 41 0.03 9.72 12.03
CA ARG A 41 1.00 10.51 12.82
C ARG A 41 1.77 11.53 11.97
N GLU A 42 1.98 11.24 10.70
CA GLU A 42 2.64 12.16 9.76
C GLU A 42 1.67 13.18 9.13
N GLY A 43 0.38 13.13 9.46
CA GLY A 43 -0.64 14.02 8.89
C GLY A 43 -0.93 13.77 7.41
N LEU A 44 -0.59 12.57 6.91
CA LEU A 44 -0.69 12.21 5.48
C LEU A 44 -2.01 11.52 5.12
N ILE A 45 -2.81 11.13 6.10
CA ILE A 45 -4.15 10.55 5.89
C ILE A 45 -5.13 11.21 6.87
N GLU A 46 -6.19 11.80 6.32
CA GLU A 46 -7.40 12.10 7.09
C GLU A 46 -8.31 10.87 7.04
N LEU A 47 -8.60 10.30 8.22
CA LEU A 47 -9.60 9.24 8.38
C LEU A 47 -10.99 9.85 8.19
N ASN A 48 -11.38 10.11 6.94
CA ASN A 48 -12.71 10.59 6.63
C ASN A 48 -13.74 9.47 6.82
N ASP A 49 -14.87 9.79 7.46
CA ASP A 49 -16.01 8.93 7.84
C ASP A 49 -16.74 8.23 6.65
N VAL A 50 -16.19 8.34 5.44
CA VAL A 50 -16.87 7.86 4.22
C VAL A 50 -16.52 6.41 4.00
N LYS A 51 -17.55 5.57 3.91
CA LYS A 51 -17.68 4.12 3.61
C LYS A 51 -16.80 3.52 2.48
N LYS A 52 -15.77 4.19 1.99
CA LYS A 52 -14.84 3.72 0.97
C LYS A 52 -13.43 3.69 1.58
N TYR A 53 -13.03 2.53 2.07
CA TYR A 53 -11.65 2.19 2.48
C TYR A 53 -10.72 2.14 1.25
N LYS A 54 -10.58 3.26 0.52
CA LYS A 54 -9.65 3.39 -0.60
C LYS A 54 -8.41 4.11 -0.11
N PHE A 55 -7.42 3.34 0.30
CA PHE A 55 -6.14 3.87 0.74
C PHE A 55 -5.19 4.04 -0.45
N ASN A 56 -4.36 5.08 -0.40
CA ASN A 56 -3.33 5.33 -1.41
C ASN A 56 -2.01 5.65 -0.71
N HIS A 57 -0.92 5.07 -1.19
CA HIS A 57 0.43 5.42 -0.83
C HIS A 57 1.08 6.21 -1.97
N ARG A 58 1.22 7.54 -1.81
CA ARG A 58 1.82 8.44 -2.82
C ARG A 58 1.22 8.29 -4.23
N GLY A 59 -0.10 8.10 -4.29
CA GLY A 59 -0.85 7.91 -5.53
C GLY A 59 -0.91 6.47 -6.05
N VAL A 60 -0.30 5.50 -5.36
CA VAL A 60 -0.45 4.06 -5.64
C VAL A 60 -1.55 3.50 -4.74
N PRO A 61 -2.64 2.94 -5.30
CA PRO A 61 -3.70 2.30 -4.53
C PRO A 61 -3.19 1.16 -3.64
N VAL A 62 -3.73 1.06 -2.43
CA VAL A 62 -3.42 -0.01 -1.49
C VAL A 62 -4.59 -1.00 -1.42
N ILE A 63 -4.28 -2.29 -1.54
CA ILE A 63 -5.19 -3.42 -1.40
C ILE A 63 -4.84 -4.12 -0.08
N VAL A 64 -5.85 -4.37 0.75
CA VAL A 64 -5.70 -5.12 2.00
C VAL A 64 -6.18 -6.55 1.78
N CYS A 65 -5.34 -7.53 2.09
CA CYS A 65 -5.69 -8.95 2.01
C CYS A 65 -5.59 -9.64 3.39
N GLU A 66 -6.06 -10.89 3.45
CA GLU A 66 -5.98 -11.70 4.69
C GLU A 66 -4.58 -12.27 4.93
N SER A 67 -3.74 -12.33 3.90
CA SER A 67 -2.37 -12.82 4.01
C SER A 67 -1.45 -11.74 4.59
N GLU A 68 -0.56 -12.12 5.52
CA GLU A 68 0.42 -11.22 6.12
C GLU A 68 1.62 -11.02 5.19
N ILE A 69 1.39 -10.28 4.10
CA ILE A 69 2.38 -9.96 3.07
C ILE A 69 2.55 -8.44 2.92
N LEU A 70 3.62 -8.02 2.25
CA LEU A 70 3.80 -6.66 1.76
C LEU A 70 4.48 -6.72 0.39
N GLU A 71 3.75 -6.34 -0.65
CA GLU A 71 4.21 -6.40 -2.04
C GLU A 71 3.77 -5.15 -2.81
N VAL A 72 4.53 -4.75 -3.82
CA VAL A 72 4.08 -3.80 -4.83
C VAL A 72 3.99 -4.56 -6.16
N ALA A 73 2.79 -4.61 -6.72
CA ALA A 73 2.48 -5.44 -7.87
C ALA A 73 2.13 -4.58 -9.10
N PRO A 74 2.65 -4.94 -10.30
CA PRO A 74 2.09 -4.47 -11.55
C PRO A 74 0.83 -5.28 -11.88
N ASN A 75 -0.18 -4.66 -12.48
CA ASN A 75 -1.34 -5.34 -13.08
C ASN A 75 -2.11 -6.29 -12.14
N ALA A 76 -2.30 -5.89 -10.87
CA ALA A 76 -3.03 -6.68 -9.87
C ALA A 76 -4.54 -6.82 -10.16
N LYS A 77 -5.02 -6.31 -11.30
CA LYS A 77 -6.43 -6.46 -11.72
C LYS A 77 -6.87 -7.92 -11.74
N TYR A 78 -5.96 -8.83 -12.10
CA TYR A 78 -6.20 -10.28 -12.10
C TYR A 78 -6.32 -10.90 -10.70
N LEU A 79 -5.84 -10.24 -9.64
CA LEU A 79 -5.95 -10.73 -8.26
C LEU A 79 -7.33 -10.45 -7.63
N MET A 80 -8.16 -9.62 -8.27
CA MET A 80 -9.51 -9.30 -7.79
C MET A 80 -10.64 -9.98 -8.58
N GLU A 81 -10.32 -10.81 -9.58
CA GLU A 81 -11.30 -11.52 -10.44
C GLU A 81 -11.47 -13.02 -10.08
N GLY A 82 -11.18 -13.40 -8.83
CA GLY A 82 -11.35 -14.77 -8.31
C GLY A 82 -12.61 -14.97 -7.47
#